data_AF-A0A7S2JMP2-F1
#
_entry.id   AF-A0A7S2JMP2-F1
#
_cell.length_a   1.000
_cell.length_b   1.000
_cell.length_c   1.000
_cell.angle_alpha   90.00
_cell.angle_beta   90.00
_cell.angle_gamma   90.00
#
_symmetry.space_group_name_H-M   'P 1'
#
loop_
_entity.id
_entity.type
_entity.pdbx_description
1 polymer ?
#
loop_
_entity_poly.entity_id
_entity_poly.type
_entity_poly.pdbx_seq_one_letter_code
_entity_poly.pdbx_strand_id
1 'polypeptide(L)'
;ALRFLQAGNKAALLEYVRCRLQQCPADDTVTRALLAVWAVEVALANLNEARLQAHGARGQETLKAERTKLQNLLRDCKDLDIHEPLYHLLQSHGWLEELALFAEVRRDFSTVILHHVSRRDCVSAIRKLAEFQGTGVGEAL
;
A
#
# COMPACT_ATOMS: atom_id res chain seq x y z
N ALA A 1 -17.94 -3.35 12.86
CA ALA A 1 -16.58 -3.92 12.62
C ALA A 1 -16.44 -5.31 13.25
N LEU A 2 -16.49 -5.46 14.59
CA LEU A 2 -16.26 -6.75 15.29
C LEU A 2 -17.19 -7.92 14.87
N ARG A 3 -18.46 -7.65 14.56
CA ARG A 3 -19.41 -8.70 14.10
C ARG A 3 -19.06 -9.30 12.72
N PHE A 4 -18.38 -8.55 11.84
CA PHE A 4 -17.96 -9.05 10.52
C PHE A 4 -16.69 -9.90 10.59
N LEU A 5 -15.81 -9.59 11.54
CA LEU A 5 -14.63 -10.39 11.88
C LEU A 5 -15.06 -11.76 12.43
N GLN A 6 -16.08 -11.80 13.29
CA GLN A 6 -16.69 -13.05 13.80
C GLN A 6 -17.40 -13.88 12.71
N ALA A 7 -17.86 -13.25 11.63
CA ALA A 7 -18.57 -13.92 10.54
C ALA A 7 -17.64 -14.42 9.41
N GLY A 8 -16.31 -14.24 9.53
CA GLY A 8 -15.33 -14.68 8.53
C GLY A 8 -15.43 -13.97 7.17
N ASN A 9 -16.27 -12.94 7.05
CA ASN A 9 -16.60 -12.32 5.76
C ASN A 9 -15.73 -11.07 5.52
N LYS A 10 -14.44 -11.33 5.23
CA LYS A 10 -13.41 -10.29 5.01
C LYS A 10 -13.76 -9.35 3.84
N ALA A 11 -14.45 -9.85 2.82
CA ALA A 11 -14.89 -9.06 1.67
C ALA A 11 -15.95 -8.01 2.05
N ALA A 12 -16.95 -8.39 2.85
CA ALA A 12 -17.96 -7.46 3.36
C ALA A 12 -17.36 -6.43 4.34
N LEU A 13 -16.33 -6.82 5.10
CA LEU A 13 -15.60 -5.91 5.97
C LEU A 13 -14.82 -4.85 5.17
N LEU A 14 -14.13 -5.26 4.10
CA LEU A 14 -13.42 -4.34 3.20
C LEU A 14 -14.36 -3.33 2.57
N GLU A 15 -15.51 -3.78 2.04
CA GLU A 15 -16.49 -2.87 1.43
C GLU A 15 -17.12 -1.93 2.46
N TYR A 16 -17.39 -2.42 3.67
CA TYR A 16 -17.86 -1.60 4.78
C TYR A 16 -16.83 -0.53 5.18
N VAL A 17 -15.56 -0.90 5.32
CA VAL A 17 -14.47 0.03 5.68
C VAL A 17 -14.27 1.06 4.56
N ARG A 18 -14.35 0.65 3.29
CA ARG A 18 -14.26 1.55 2.13
C ARG A 18 -15.41 2.55 2.08
N CYS A 19 -16.65 2.09 2.27
CA CYS A 19 -17.83 2.96 2.37
C CYS A 19 -17.73 3.91 3.57
N ARG A 20 -17.21 3.45 4.71
CA ARG A 20 -17.02 4.30 5.90
C ARG A 20 -15.90 5.32 5.72
N LEU A 21 -14.83 4.98 5.01
CA LEU A 21 -13.78 5.92 4.61
C LEU A 21 -14.32 7.04 3.72
N GLN A 22 -15.26 6.73 2.81
CA GLN A 22 -15.93 7.72 1.96
C GLN A 22 -16.96 8.58 2.71
N GLN A 23 -17.56 8.05 3.77
CA GLN A 23 -18.58 8.74 4.56
C GLN A 23 -18.02 9.51 5.77
N CYS A 24 -16.74 9.31 6.12
CA CYS A 24 -16.13 10.00 7.25
C CYS A 24 -15.79 11.45 6.88
N PRO A 25 -16.16 12.44 7.72
CA PRO A 25 -15.77 13.83 7.51
C PRO A 25 -14.25 13.96 7.50
N ALA A 26 -13.74 14.85 6.65
CA ALA A 26 -12.30 15.00 6.43
C ALA A 26 -11.51 15.40 7.70
N ASP A 27 -12.21 15.99 8.67
CA ASP A 27 -11.70 16.46 9.96
C ASP A 27 -11.27 15.31 10.90
N ASP A 28 -11.90 14.14 10.77
CA ASP A 28 -11.64 13.00 11.66
C ASP A 28 -10.47 12.14 11.16
N THR A 29 -9.29 12.77 11.19
CA THR A 29 -8.02 12.23 10.68
C THR A 29 -7.60 10.93 11.38
N VAL A 30 -7.83 10.81 12.69
CA VAL A 30 -7.51 9.61 13.48
C VAL A 30 -8.38 8.43 13.09
N THR A 31 -9.69 8.63 12.95
CA THR A 31 -10.60 7.57 12.51
C THR A 31 -10.30 7.12 11.08
N ARG A 32 -10.02 8.08 10.18
CA ARG A 32 -9.62 7.77 8.79
C ARG A 32 -8.30 7.01 8.74
N ALA A 33 -7.31 7.41 9.53
CA ALA A 33 -6.03 6.74 9.66
C ALA A 33 -6.21 5.28 10.13
N LEU A 34 -6.95 5.06 11.21
CA LEU A 34 -7.20 3.73 11.75
C LEU A 34 -7.93 2.83 10.74
N LEU A 35 -8.98 3.36 10.08
CA LEU A 35 -9.72 2.62 9.06
C LEU A 35 -8.84 2.26 7.85
N ALA A 36 -7.97 3.17 7.42
CA ALA A 36 -7.06 2.93 6.32
C ALA A 36 -6.01 1.85 6.66
N VAL A 37 -5.41 1.90 7.84
CA VAL A 37 -4.48 0.85 8.32
C VAL A 37 -5.19 -0.50 8.36
N TRP A 38 -6.39 -0.56 8.92
CA TRP A 38 -7.20 -1.79 8.95
C TRP A 38 -7.55 -2.29 7.55
N ALA A 39 -7.90 -1.39 6.63
CA ALA A 39 -8.22 -1.76 5.26
C ALA A 39 -7.01 -2.38 4.54
N VAL A 40 -5.81 -1.81 4.74
CA VAL A 40 -4.56 -2.37 4.20
C VAL A 40 -4.27 -3.72 4.82
N GLU A 41 -4.41 -3.86 6.13
CA GLU A 41 -4.14 -5.12 6.83
C GLU A 41 -5.06 -6.26 6.35
N VAL A 42 -6.36 -5.98 6.17
CA VAL A 42 -7.31 -6.95 5.60
C VAL A 42 -6.97 -7.27 4.15
N ALA A 43 -6.60 -6.26 3.34
CA ALA A 43 -6.17 -6.48 1.96
C ALA A 43 -4.92 -7.35 1.88
N LEU A 44 -3.94 -7.13 2.76
CA LEU A 44 -2.73 -7.95 2.86
C LEU A 44 -3.04 -9.39 3.30
N ALA A 45 -3.96 -9.58 4.24
CA ALA A 45 -4.42 -10.91 4.64
C ALA A 45 -5.07 -11.66 3.47
N ASN A 46 -5.95 -11.00 2.70
CA ASN A 46 -6.57 -11.59 1.52
C ASN A 46 -5.54 -11.93 0.44
N LEU A 47 -4.54 -11.07 0.26
CA LEU A 47 -3.52 -11.24 -0.75
C LEU A 47 -2.55 -12.37 -0.38
N ASN A 48 -2.24 -12.56 0.90
CA ASN A 48 -1.51 -13.73 1.39
C ASN A 48 -2.30 -15.03 1.20
N GLU A 49 -3.60 -15.01 1.46
CA GLU A 49 -4.49 -16.14 1.21
C GLU A 49 -4.57 -16.48 -0.29
N ALA A 50 -4.72 -15.47 -1.15
CA ALA A 50 -4.67 -15.63 -2.60
C ALA A 50 -3.32 -16.19 -3.07
N ARG A 51 -2.21 -15.77 -2.46
CA ARG A 51 -0.87 -16.30 -2.75
C ARG A 51 -0.73 -17.78 -2.40
N LEU A 52 -1.29 -18.21 -1.26
CA LEU A 52 -1.33 -19.62 -0.86
C LEU A 52 -2.16 -20.47 -1.83
N GLN A 53 -3.23 -19.90 -2.40
CA GLN A 53 -4.14 -20.58 -3.33
C GLN A 53 -3.75 -20.39 -4.81
N ALA A 54 -2.65 -19.69 -5.11
CA ALA A 54 -2.24 -19.33 -6.47
C ALA A 54 -1.64 -20.53 -7.24
N HIS A 55 -2.45 -21.56 -7.47
CA HIS A 55 -2.11 -22.71 -8.29
C HIS A 55 -2.75 -22.60 -9.68
N GLY A 56 -1.93 -22.76 -10.73
CA GLY A 56 -2.37 -22.63 -12.12
C GLY A 56 -2.67 -21.18 -12.56
N ALA A 57 -3.03 -21.01 -13.84
CA ALA A 57 -3.21 -19.69 -14.44
C ALA A 57 -4.32 -18.85 -13.78
N ARG A 58 -5.42 -19.51 -13.36
CA ARG A 58 -6.57 -18.84 -12.74
C ARG A 58 -6.24 -18.28 -11.35
N GLY A 59 -5.48 -19.02 -10.54
CA GLY A 59 -5.04 -18.55 -9.22
C GLY A 59 -4.05 -17.37 -9.31
N GLN A 60 -3.18 -17.38 -10.33
CA GLN A 60 -2.27 -16.26 -10.62
C GLN A 60 -3.02 -15.00 -11.04
N GLU A 61 -4.10 -15.14 -11.82
CA GLU A 61 -4.95 -14.01 -12.21
C GLU A 61 -5.68 -13.40 -11.00
N THR A 62 -6.22 -14.24 -10.11
CA THR A 62 -6.82 -13.78 -8.85
C THR A 62 -5.81 -13.04 -7.97
N LEU A 63 -4.59 -13.58 -7.82
CA LEU A 63 -3.52 -12.90 -7.07
C LEU A 63 -3.19 -11.53 -7.67
N LYS A 64 -3.11 -11.43 -9.00
CA LYS A 64 -2.85 -10.17 -9.69
C LYS A 64 -3.99 -9.16 -9.48
N ALA A 65 -5.24 -9.61 -9.50
CA ALA A 65 -6.40 -8.77 -9.23
C ALA A 65 -6.38 -8.22 -7.80
N GLU A 66 -6.14 -9.07 -6.79
CA GLU A 66 -6.02 -8.63 -5.39
C GLU A 66 -4.83 -7.68 -5.19
N ARG A 67 -3.69 -7.93 -5.86
CA ARG A 67 -2.53 -7.03 -5.86
C ARG A 67 -2.86 -5.65 -6.39
N THR A 68 -3.65 -5.58 -7.46
CA THR A 68 -4.09 -4.31 -8.04
C THR A 68 -5.01 -3.56 -7.09
N LYS A 69 -5.90 -4.25 -6.37
CA LYS A 69 -6.77 -3.64 -5.35
C LYS A 69 -5.95 -3.02 -4.21
N LEU A 70 -4.94 -3.73 -3.70
CA LEU A 70 -4.04 -3.22 -2.67
C LEU A 70 -3.30 -1.96 -3.14
N GLN A 71 -2.76 -1.97 -4.35
CA GLN A 71 -2.05 -0.81 -4.92
C GLN A 71 -2.95 0.42 -5.05
N ASN A 72 -4.20 0.24 -5.48
CA ASN A 72 -5.18 1.33 -5.54
C ASN A 72 -5.49 1.87 -4.14
N LEU A 73 -5.69 0.99 -3.16
CA LEU A 73 -5.97 1.38 -1.78
C LEU A 73 -4.80 2.15 -1.15
N LEU A 74 -3.56 1.74 -1.41
CA LEU A 74 -2.35 2.46 -0.99
C LEU A 74 -2.27 3.86 -1.61
N ARG A 75 -2.70 4.02 -2.87
CA ARG A 75 -2.78 5.35 -3.52
C ARG A 75 -3.84 6.23 -2.88
N ASP A 76 -4.99 5.68 -2.54
CA ASP A 76 -6.07 6.41 -1.85
C ASP A 76 -5.66 6.85 -0.43
N CYS A 77 -4.71 6.12 0.18
CA CYS A 77 -4.19 6.41 1.51
C CYS A 77 -2.97 7.36 1.53
N LYS A 78 -2.49 7.84 0.37
CA LYS A 78 -1.24 8.62 0.27
C LYS A 78 -1.27 9.91 1.11
N ASP A 79 -2.44 10.54 1.20
CA ASP A 79 -2.63 11.84 1.86
C ASP A 79 -2.88 11.70 3.38
N LEU A 80 -2.92 10.46 3.89
CA LEU A 80 -3.11 10.17 5.30
C LEU A 80 -1.75 10.03 6.02
N ASP A 81 -1.69 10.47 7.27
CA ASP A 81 -0.48 10.36 8.09
C ASP A 81 -0.36 8.98 8.76
N ILE A 82 -0.21 7.93 7.94
CA ILE A 82 -0.17 6.52 8.37
C ILE A 82 0.99 5.74 7.72
N HIS A 83 2.02 6.45 7.29
CA HIS A 83 3.12 5.87 6.53
C HIS A 83 3.95 4.86 7.33
N GLU A 84 4.32 5.19 8.58
CA GLU A 84 5.05 4.28 9.47
C GLU A 84 4.35 2.92 9.66
N PRO A 85 3.08 2.87 10.09
CA PRO A 85 2.39 1.59 10.27
C PRO A 85 2.22 0.84 8.94
N LEU A 86 2.00 1.54 7.83
CA LEU A 86 1.90 0.90 6.51
C LEU A 86 3.23 0.29 6.04
N TYR A 87 4.34 1.01 6.21
CA TYR A 87 5.65 0.48 5.89
C TYR A 87 5.99 -0.75 6.74
N HIS A 88 5.72 -0.69 8.04
CA HIS A 88 5.92 -1.82 8.93
C HIS A 88 5.08 -3.04 8.52
N LEU A 89 3.79 -2.85 8.19
CA LEU A 89 2.91 -3.92 7.72
C LEU A 89 3.42 -4.54 6.41
N LEU A 90 3.72 -3.72 5.41
CA LEU A 90 4.20 -4.19 4.10
C LEU A 90 5.52 -4.94 4.21
N GLN A 91 6.45 -4.44 5.03
CA GLN A 91 7.73 -5.10 5.29
C GLN A 91 7.54 -6.43 6.02
N SER A 92 6.69 -6.47 7.05
CA SER A 92 6.42 -7.68 7.85
C SER A 92 5.78 -8.80 7.02
N HIS A 93 4.93 -8.45 6.06
CA HIS A 93 4.32 -9.42 5.15
C HIS A 93 5.18 -9.74 3.91
N GLY A 94 6.31 -9.06 3.72
CA GLY A 94 7.25 -9.30 2.61
C GLY A 94 6.83 -8.71 1.26
N TRP A 95 5.87 -7.77 1.23
CA TRP A 95 5.40 -7.10 0.02
C TRP A 95 6.24 -5.84 -0.28
N LEU A 96 7.53 -6.06 -0.51
CA LEU A 96 8.52 -4.98 -0.67
C LEU A 96 8.30 -4.16 -1.96
N GLU A 97 7.73 -4.76 -3.01
CA GLU A 97 7.42 -4.04 -4.24
C GLU A 97 6.26 -3.04 -4.04
N GLU A 98 5.24 -3.43 -3.27
CA GLU A 98 4.12 -2.57 -2.87
C GLU A 98 4.60 -1.46 -1.94
N LEU A 99 5.54 -1.77 -1.03
CA LEU A 99 6.20 -0.78 -0.18
C LEU A 99 6.93 0.27 -1.02
N ALA A 100 7.73 -0.16 -1.99
CA ALA A 100 8.44 0.75 -2.89
C ALA A 100 7.47 1.62 -3.69
N LEU A 101 6.38 1.04 -4.21
CA LEU A 101 5.34 1.77 -4.93
C LEU A 101 4.66 2.81 -4.02
N PHE A 102 4.36 2.47 -2.77
CA PHE A 102 3.78 3.41 -1.82
C PHE A 102 4.75 4.54 -1.46
N ALA A 103 6.03 4.24 -1.26
CA ALA A 103 7.07 5.23 -1.03
C ALA A 103 7.27 6.15 -2.26
N GLU A 104 7.19 5.63 -3.48
CA GLU A 104 7.20 6.43 -4.71
C GLU A 104 6.01 7.38 -4.79
N VAL A 105 4.79 6.89 -4.52
CA VAL A 105 3.56 7.70 -4.56
C VAL A 105 3.62 8.84 -3.55
N ARG A 106 4.23 8.60 -2.38
CA ARG A 106 4.45 9.61 -1.34
C ARG A 106 5.67 10.51 -1.57
N ARG A 107 6.49 10.24 -2.59
CA ARG A 107 7.78 10.91 -2.81
C ARG A 107 8.75 10.77 -1.61
N ASP A 108 8.67 9.65 -0.90
CA ASP A 108 9.62 9.29 0.16
C ASP A 108 10.89 8.68 -0.46
N PHE A 109 11.80 9.56 -0.86
CA PHE A 109 12.98 9.18 -1.63
C PHE A 109 13.97 8.34 -0.81
N SER A 110 14.08 8.58 0.49
CA SER A 110 14.96 7.81 1.39
C SER A 110 14.59 6.32 1.38
N THR A 111 13.29 6.03 1.52
CA THR A 111 12.78 4.66 1.54
C THR A 111 12.88 3.99 0.17
N VAL A 112 12.62 4.73 -0.92
CA VAL A 112 12.75 4.23 -2.29
C VAL A 112 14.21 3.86 -2.63
N ILE A 113 15.16 4.74 -2.30
CA ILE A 113 16.60 4.50 -2.56
C ILE A 113 17.08 3.30 -1.74
N LEU A 114 16.73 3.24 -0.46
CA LEU A 114 17.12 2.12 0.41
C LEU A 114 16.57 0.77 -0.11
N HIS A 115 15.33 0.76 -0.62
CA HIS A 115 14.76 -0.43 -1.26
C HIS A 115 15.54 -0.87 -2.51
N HIS A 116 15.91 0.05 -3.41
CA HIS A 116 16.69 -0.31 -4.60
C HIS A 116 18.12 -0.75 -4.27
N VAL A 117 18.77 -0.10 -3.31
CA VAL A 117 20.12 -0.46 -2.84
C VAL A 117 20.13 -1.83 -2.17
N SER A 118 19.15 -2.14 -1.31
CA SER A 118 19.05 -3.45 -0.65
C SER A 118 18.84 -4.60 -1.64
N ARG A 119 18.22 -4.34 -2.80
CA ARG A 119 18.06 -5.30 -3.90
C ARG A 119 19.28 -5.37 -4.85
N ARG A 120 20.37 -4.66 -4.55
CA ARG A 120 21.56 -4.49 -5.41
C ARG A 120 21.26 -3.86 -6.78
N ASP A 121 20.09 -3.23 -6.92
CA ASP A 121 19.72 -2.52 -8.15
C ASP A 121 20.13 -1.05 -8.03
N CYS A 122 21.45 -0.83 -7.96
CA CYS A 122 22.04 0.50 -7.83
C CYS A 122 21.75 1.38 -9.06
N VAL A 123 21.55 0.78 -10.23
CA VAL A 123 21.25 1.52 -11.48
C VAL A 123 19.88 2.18 -11.40
N SER A 124 18.86 1.45 -10.94
CA SER A 124 17.53 2.04 -10.73
C SER A 124 17.54 3.09 -9.61
N ALA A 125 18.33 2.89 -8.55
CA ALA A 125 18.50 3.87 -7.48
C ALA A 125 19.08 5.20 -8.02
N ILE A 126 20.17 5.12 -8.80
CA ILE A 126 20.84 6.29 -9.39
C ILE A 126 19.92 6.99 -10.39
N ARG A 127 19.20 6.24 -11.23
CA ARG A 127 18.26 6.83 -12.20
C ARG A 127 17.15 7.60 -11.48
N LYS A 128 16.55 7.03 -10.45
CA LYS A 128 15.53 7.72 -9.65
C LYS A 128 16.09 8.96 -8.97
N LEU A 129 17.29 8.86 -8.37
CA LEU A 129 18.02 10.03 -7.83
C LEU A 129 18.19 11.14 -8.88
N ALA A 130 18.55 10.80 -10.11
CA ALA A 130 18.70 11.77 -11.21
C ALA A 130 17.36 12.41 -11.63
N GLU A 131 16.28 11.63 -11.71
CA GLU A 131 14.93 12.15 -11.98
C GLU A 131 14.46 13.11 -10.88
N PHE A 132 14.84 12.85 -9.62
CA PHE A 132 14.54 13.74 -8.49
C PHE A 132 15.39 15.03 -8.50
N GLN A 133 16.65 14.97 -8.91
CA GLN A 133 17.47 16.18 -9.06
C GLN A 133 16.98 17.10 -10.19
N GLY A 134 16.41 16.53 -11.26
CA GLY A 134 15.84 17.31 -12.36
C GLY A 134 14.56 18.09 -12.00
N THR A 135 13.81 17.66 -10.97
CA THR A 135 12.57 18.33 -10.54
C THR A 135 12.81 19.46 -9.55
N GLY A 136 13.95 19.49 -8.85
CA GLY A 136 14.31 20.57 -7.91
C GLY A 136 14.93 21.82 -8.53
N VAL A 137 15.40 21.75 -9.79
CA VAL A 137 16.06 22.89 -10.47
C VAL A 137 15.06 23.76 -11.26
N GLY A 138 13.82 23.29 -11.45
CA GLY A 138 12.80 23.99 -12.25
C GLY A 138 11.89 24.97 -11.50
N GLU A 139 11.88 24.98 -10.17
CA GLU A 139 11.03 25.89 -9.36
C GLU A 139 11.81 27.05 -8.71
N ALA A 140 13.09 27.23 -9.05
CA ALA A 140 13.96 28.26 -8.47
C ALA A 140 14.50 29.29 -9.48
N LEU A 141 13.78 29.53 -10.58
CA LEU A 141 14.05 30.62 -11.53
C LEU A 141 12.78 31.37 -11.90
#